data_AF-A0A5J4PJC6-F1
#
_entry.id   AF-A0A5J4PJC6-F1
#
_cell.length_a   1.000
_cell.length_b   1.000
_cell.length_c   1.000
_cell.angle_alpha   90.00
_cell.angle_beta   90.00
_cell.angle_gamma   90.00
#
_symmetry.space_group_name_H-M   'P 1'
#
loop_
_entity.id
_entity.type
_entity.pdbx_description
1 polymer ?
#
loop_
_entity_poly.entity_id
_entity_poly.type
_entity_poly.pdbx_seq_one_letter_code
_entity_poly.pdbx_strand_id
1 'polypeptide(L)' 'MDTYVLNGITIAPILDNRREIKSGSYPVKIRVTYKRDRKYYSTGKSLSVSEWEKLEKTKSTELLCIKKDLQIS' A
#
# COMPACT_ATOMS: atom_id res chain seq x y z
N MET A 1 8.76 0.39 2.66
CA MET A 1 7.88 -0.04 1.57
C MET A 1 8.18 0.90 0.42
N ASP A 2 8.54 0.36 -0.73
CA ASP A 2 9.33 1.15 -1.68
C ASP A 2 8.43 2.05 -2.52
N THR A 3 8.91 3.28 -2.73
CA THR A 3 8.28 4.25 -3.62
C THR A 3 8.93 4.12 -4.99
N TYR A 4 8.12 3.94 -6.02
CA TYR A 4 8.57 3.89 -7.40
C TYR A 4 8.52 5.29 -8.02
N VAL A 5 9.56 5.68 -8.75
CA VAL A 5 9.63 6.98 -9.43
C VAL A 5 10.05 6.79 -10.89
N LEU A 6 9.23 7.26 -11.82
CA LEU A 6 9.50 7.22 -13.25
C LEU A 6 9.01 8.52 -13.91
N ASN A 7 9.88 9.22 -14.62
CA ASN A 7 9.52 10.40 -15.42
C ASN A 7 8.68 11.47 -14.67
N GLY A 8 9.00 11.69 -13.38
CA GLY A 8 8.28 12.63 -12.52
C GLY A 8 6.93 12.12 -11.99
N ILE A 9 6.58 10.86 -12.25
CA ILE A 9 5.48 10.14 -11.62
C ILE A 9 6.03 9.42 -10.39
N THR A 10 5.40 9.63 -9.24
CA THR A 10 5.72 8.93 -7.98
C THR A 10 4.57 8.01 -7.62
N ILE A 11 4.84 6.72 -7.46
CA ILE A 11 3.86 5.72 -7.07
C ILE A 11 4.26 5.12 -5.73
N ALA A 12 3.37 5.17 -4.76
CA ALA A 12 3.62 4.65 -3.42
C ALA A 12 2.39 3.88 -2.89
N PRO A 13 2.56 2.64 -2.40
CA PRO A 13 1.53 1.97 -1.62
C PRO A 13 1.39 2.67 -0.25
N ILE A 14 0.15 2.89 0.18
CA ILE A 14 -0.17 3.53 1.45
C ILE A 14 -1.26 2.75 2.20
N LEU A 15 -1.19 2.75 3.52
CA LEU A 15 -2.29 2.33 4.38
C LEU A 15 -3.18 3.56 4.66
N ASP A 16 -4.45 3.50 4.30
CA ASP A 16 -5.41 4.56 4.59
C ASP A 16 -6.03 4.33 5.98
N ASN A 17 -5.31 4.78 7.01
CA ASN A 17 -5.70 4.63 8.42
C ASN A 17 -6.86 5.56 8.87
N ARG A 18 -7.53 6.24 7.94
CA ARG A 18 -8.59 7.22 8.26
C ARG A 18 -9.95 6.57 8.45
N ARG A 19 -10.20 5.44 7.79
CA ARG A 19 -11.47 4.70 7.86
C ARG A 19 -11.18 3.23 8.04
N GLU A 20 -11.62 2.73 9.17
CA GLU A 20 -11.60 1.31 9.49
C GLU A 20 -12.69 0.59 8.68
N ILE A 21 -12.37 -0.57 8.10
CA ILE A 21 -13.33 -1.37 7.32
C ILE A 21 -13.91 -2.49 8.19
N LYS A 22 -13.03 -3.24 8.85
CA LYS A 22 -13.36 -4.29 9.80
C LYS A 22 -12.50 -4.07 11.04
N SER A 23 -12.93 -4.58 12.19
CA SER A 23 -12.25 -4.45 13.49
C SER A 23 -10.71 -4.55 13.39
N GLY A 24 -10.03 -3.41 13.27
CA GLY A 24 -8.58 -3.23 13.20
C GLY A 24 -7.95 -3.21 11.80
N SER A 25 -8.71 -3.28 10.70
CA SER A 25 -8.20 -3.30 9.33
C SER A 25 -8.53 -2.05 8.52
N TYR A 26 -7.57 -1.63 7.71
CA TYR A 26 -7.58 -0.40 6.93
C TYR A 26 -7.29 -0.69 5.47
N PRO A 27 -7.90 0.04 4.52
CA PRO A 27 -7.67 -0.19 3.10
C PRO A 27 -6.24 0.18 2.72
N VAL A 28 -5.63 -0.66 1.88
CA VAL A 28 -4.40 -0.31 1.18
C VAL A 28 -4.76 0.40 -0.13
N LYS A 29 -4.08 1.50 -0.42
CA LYS A 29 -4.25 2.27 -1.66
C LYS A 29 -2.92 2.49 -2.34
N ILE A 30 -2.95 2.63 -3.66
CA ILE A 30 -1.81 3.13 -4.43
C ILE A 30 -1.99 4.63 -4.63
N ARG A 31 -1.06 5.42 -4.10
CA ARG A 31 -0.98 6.85 -4.35
C ARG A 31 -0.10 7.09 -5.56
N VAL A 32 -0.68 7.66 -6.62
CA VAL A 32 0.05 8.16 -7.79
C VAL A 32 0.12 9.67 -7.69
N THR A 33 1.31 10.23 -7.78
CA THR A 33 1.56 11.68 -7.80
C THR A 33 2.24 12.07 -9.10
N TYR A 34 1.68 13.04 -9.81
CA TYR A 34 2.26 13.60 -11.03
C TYR A 34 1.88 15.07 -11.13
N LYS A 35 2.83 15.96 -11.44
CA LYS A 35 2.58 17.41 -11.56
C LYS A 35 1.83 18.03 -10.36
N ARG A 36 2.16 17.61 -9.13
CA ARG A 36 1.50 17.98 -7.86
C ARG A 36 0.06 17.48 -7.68
N ASP A 37 -0.50 16.78 -8.67
CA ASP A 37 -1.79 16.09 -8.56
C ASP A 37 -1.61 14.72 -7.92
N ARG A 38 -2.43 14.43 -6.91
CA ARG A 38 -2.43 13.16 -6.19
C ARG A 38 -3.71 12.39 -6.49
N LYS A 39 -3.59 11.18 -7.03
CA LYS A 39 -4.70 10.24 -7.22
C LYS A 39 -4.47 9.00 -6.37
N TYR A 40 -5.56 8.45 -5.84
CA TYR A 40 -5.55 7.28 -4.98
C TYR A 40 -6.38 6.18 -5.61
N TYR A 41 -5.78 5.02 -5.84
CA TYR A 41 -6.43 3.85 -6.42
C TYR A 41 -6.58 2.77 -5.36
N SER A 42 -7.77 2.20 -5.23
CA SER A 42 -8.05 1.10 -4.31
C SER A 42 -7.43 -0.21 -4.80
N THR A 43 -6.78 -0.96 -3.91
CA THR A 43 -6.22 -2.28 -4.25
C THR A 43 -7.15 -3.45 -3.91
N GLY A 44 -8.29 -3.17 -3.26
CA GLY A 44 -9.21 -4.17 -2.73
C GLY A 44 -8.70 -4.90 -1.48
N LYS A 45 -7.46 -4.63 -1.05
CA LYS A 45 -6.83 -5.26 0.10
C LYS A 45 -6.98 -4.39 1.34
N SER A 46 -7.10 -5.03 2.50
CA SER A 46 -7.13 -4.37 3.81
C SER A 46 -6.16 -5.03 4.75
N LEU A 47 -5.42 -4.24 5.53
CA LEU A 47 -4.45 -4.72 6.51
C LEU A 47 -4.58 -3.95 7.81
N SER A 48 -4.25 -4.59 8.91
CA SER A 48 -4.01 -3.88 10.18
C SER A 48 -2.71 -3.09 10.13
N VAL A 49 -2.57 -2.12 11.04
CA VAL A 49 -1.33 -1.34 11.19
C VAL A 49 -0.14 -2.27 11.48
N SER A 50 -0.34 -3.29 12.33
CA SER A 50 0.72 -4.24 12.67
C SER A 50 1.16 -5.09 11.48
N GLU A 51 0.22 -5.55 10.64
CA GLU A 51 0.56 -6.29 9.43
C GLU A 51 1.28 -5.41 8.41
N TRP A 52 0.85 -4.16 8.28
CA TRP A 52 1.48 -3.17 7.40
C TRP A 52 2.94 -2.92 7.77
N GLU A 53 3.23 -2.70 9.05
CA GLU A 53 4.60 -2.54 9.56
C GLU A 53 5.46 -3.79 9.36
N LYS A 54 4.84 -4.97 9.45
CA LYS A 54 5.53 -6.25 9.28
C LYS A 54 5.74 -6.66 7.82
N LEU A 55 5.10 -6.03 6.84
CA LEU A 55 5.27 -6.35 5.40
C LEU A 55 6.72 -6.40 4.94
N GLU A 56 7.60 -5.60 5.54
CA GLU A 56 9.02 -5.60 5.19
C GLU A 56 9.76 -6.85 5.65
N LYS A 57 9.41 -7.37 6.83
CA LYS A 57 10.17 -8.40 7.56
C LYS A 57 9.46 -9.75 7.67
N THR A 58 8.23 -9.82 7.18
CA THR A 58 7.35 -10.98 7.35
C THR A 58 7.78 -12.17 6.49
N LYS A 59 7.64 -13.37 7.07
CA LYS A 59 7.79 -14.67 6.40
C LYS A 59 6.45 -15.36 6.08
N SER A 60 5.33 -14.78 6.50
CA SER A 60 3.98 -15.25 6.18
C SER A 60 3.75 -15.20 4.67
N THR A 61 3.27 -16.31 4.12
CA THR A 61 3.00 -16.49 2.69
C THR A 61 1.92 -15.54 2.17
N GLU A 62 0.88 -15.28 2.96
CA GLU A 62 -0.24 -14.41 2.61
C GLU A 62 0.21 -12.94 2.47
N LEU A 63 0.94 -12.44 3.47
CA LEU A 63 1.47 -11.08 3.46
C LEU A 63 2.56 -10.88 2.41
N LEU A 64 3.33 -11.93 2.07
CA LEU A 64 4.26 -11.90 0.94
C LEU A 64 3.54 -11.80 -0.40
N CYS A 65 2.41 -12.50 -0.56
CA CYS A 65 1.57 -12.37 -1.76
C CYS A 65 1.05 -10.95 -1.91
N ILE A 66 0.51 -10.38 -0.83
CA ILE A 66 0.07 -8.98 -0.80
C ILE A 66 1.22 -8.02 -1.10
N LYS A 67 2.41 -8.25 -0.54
CA LYS A 67 3.60 -7.42 -0.81
C LYS A 67 3.95 -7.45 -2.30
N LYS A 68 3.96 -8.62 -2.93
CA LYS A 68 4.23 -8.77 -4.37
C LYS A 68 3.20 -8.03 -5.22
N ASP A 69 1.91 -8.13 -4.87
CA ASP A 69 0.85 -7.40 -5.57
C ASP A 69 0.95 -5.88 -5.45
N LEU A 70 1.55 -5.38 -4.36
CA LEU A 70 1.77 -3.96 -4.11
C LEU A 70 3.12 -3.47 -4.64
N GLN A 71 4.02 -4.39 -4.97
CA GLN A 71 5.33 -4.06 -5.47
C GLN A 71 5.21 -3.67 -6.94
N ILE A 72 5.60 -2.42 -7.21
CA ILE A 72 5.60 -1.87 -8.56
C ILE A 72 7.04 -1.94 -9.03
N SER A 73 7.29 -2.76 -10.05
CA SER A 73 8.61 -2.95 -10.66
C SER A 73 8.87 -1.97 -11.80
#